data_AF-A0A1F4PKM2-F1
#
_entry.id   AF-A0A1F4PKM2-F1
#
_cell.length_a   1.000
_cell.length_b   1.000
_cell.length_c   1.000
_cell.angle_alpha   90.00
_cell.angle_beta   90.00
_cell.angle_gamma   90.00
#
_symmetry.space_group_name_H-M   'P 1'
#
loop_
_entity.id
_entity.type
_entity.pdbx_description
1 polymer ?
#
loop_
_entity_poly.entity_id
_entity_poly.type
_entity_poly.pdbx_seq_one_letter_code
_entity_poly.pdbx_strand_id
1 'polypeptide(L)'
;MFFSFFLFAATQIVRTFQILDPIYALLFIWPRNLAKKYLIIWVFFNFFIFDYVSNQIGMWTIFCPMAYIFVAICFYKFFKKPNLYSVILSTVIIDFVTASLGPVFFSQFWSEMLVGQIPFTMSHLMSNAAVYLVFCFVRIKTFTLMKEANGTN
;
A
#
# COMPACT_ATOMS: atom_id res chain seq x y z
N MET A 1 7.44 -16.01 7.35
CA MET A 1 6.45 -16.45 6.36
C MET A 1 5.03 -16.38 6.93
N PHE A 2 4.76 -16.96 8.11
CA PHE A 2 3.46 -16.85 8.79
C PHE A 2 2.97 -15.42 9.06
N PHE A 3 3.84 -14.54 9.58
CA PHE A 3 3.48 -13.13 9.82
C PHE A 3 3.03 -12.41 8.54
N SER A 4 3.69 -12.68 7.42
CA SER A 4 3.37 -12.13 6.10
C SER A 4 2.03 -12.61 5.55
N PHE A 5 1.64 -13.85 5.88
CA PHE A 5 0.36 -14.43 5.51
C PHE A 5 -0.79 -13.82 6.33
N PHE A 6 -0.61 -13.61 7.65
CA PHE A 6 -1.58 -12.89 8.46
C PHE A 6 -1.73 -11.43 8.04
N LEU A 7 -0.64 -10.76 7.69
CA LEU A 7 -0.66 -9.41 7.15
C LEU A 7 -1.43 -9.36 5.82
N PHE A 8 -1.23 -10.36 4.95
CA PHE A 8 -1.96 -10.53 3.70
C PHE A 8 -3.46 -10.81 3.92
N ALA A 9 -3.82 -11.68 4.85
CA ALA A 9 -5.22 -11.94 5.17
C ALA A 9 -5.91 -10.69 5.77
N ALA A 10 -5.20 -9.97 6.64
CA ALA A 10 -5.67 -8.70 7.21
C ALA A 10 -5.84 -7.63 6.13
N THR A 11 -4.94 -7.51 5.14
CA THR A 11 -5.15 -6.58 4.03
C THR A 11 -6.38 -6.91 3.22
N GLN A 12 -6.69 -8.18 2.97
CA GLN A 12 -7.89 -8.52 2.20
C GLN A 12 -9.19 -8.17 2.93
N ILE A 13 -9.27 -8.35 4.25
CA ILE A 13 -10.43 -7.96 5.07
C ILE A 13 -10.56 -6.43 5.15
N VAL A 14 -9.45 -5.73 5.12
CA VAL A 14 -9.40 -4.27 5.21
C VAL A 14 -9.75 -3.65 3.85
N ARG A 15 -9.30 -4.28 2.75
CA ARG A 15 -9.49 -3.84 1.37
C ARG A 15 -10.90 -4.07 0.82
N THR A 16 -11.71 -4.95 1.44
CA THR A 16 -13.16 -4.99 1.19
C THR A 16 -13.85 -3.66 1.51
N PHE A 17 -13.24 -2.82 2.35
CA PHE A 17 -13.52 -1.40 2.38
C PHE A 17 -12.47 -0.72 1.48
N GLN A 18 -12.86 -0.32 0.26
CA GLN A 18 -11.97 0.42 -0.67
C GLN A 18 -11.28 1.66 -0.04
N ILE A 19 -11.80 2.11 1.11
CA ILE A 19 -11.31 3.19 1.99
C ILE A 19 -9.96 2.85 2.65
N LEU A 20 -9.63 1.56 2.81
CA LEU A 20 -8.43 1.11 3.51
C LEU A 20 -7.60 0.25 2.54
N ASP A 21 -6.82 0.91 1.68
CA ASP A 21 -5.76 0.24 0.92
C ASP A 21 -4.38 0.53 1.54
N PRO A 22 -4.04 -0.14 2.66
CA PRO A 22 -2.78 0.10 3.36
C PRO A 22 -1.58 -0.50 2.63
N ILE A 23 -1.71 -0.91 1.36
CA ILE A 23 -0.68 -1.59 0.61
C ILE A 23 0.64 -0.80 0.71
N TYR A 24 0.65 0.52 0.56
CA TYR A 24 1.89 1.28 0.67
C TYR A 24 2.49 1.26 2.06
N ALA A 25 1.69 1.53 3.08
CA ALA A 25 2.17 1.44 4.46
C ALA A 25 2.79 0.06 4.73
N LEU A 26 2.17 -1.02 4.25
CA LEU A 26 2.63 -2.40 4.46
C LEU A 26 3.82 -2.79 3.59
N LEU A 27 3.89 -2.26 2.38
CA LEU A 27 5.07 -2.37 1.53
C LEU A 27 6.27 -1.77 2.24
N PHE A 28 6.12 -0.66 2.97
CA PHE A 28 7.19 -0.03 3.72
C PHE A 28 7.51 -0.71 5.06
N ILE A 29 6.58 -1.46 5.63
CA ILE A 29 6.73 -2.20 6.90
C ILE A 29 7.66 -3.41 6.74
N TRP A 30 7.67 -4.02 5.54
CA TRP A 30 8.45 -5.22 5.31
C TRP A 30 9.96 -4.94 5.31
N PRO A 31 10.82 -5.73 5.99
CA PRO A 31 12.26 -5.66 5.79
C PRO A 31 12.61 -5.68 4.29
N ARG A 32 13.35 -4.66 3.85
CA ARG A 32 13.66 -4.36 2.44
C ARG A 32 14.02 -5.57 1.59
N ASN A 33 14.75 -6.52 2.17
CA ASN A 33 15.24 -7.69 1.46
C ASN A 33 14.12 -8.69 1.15
N LEU A 34 13.17 -8.84 2.06
CA LEU A 34 12.02 -9.73 1.86
C LEU A 34 10.96 -9.04 1.00
N ALA A 35 10.79 -7.73 1.20
CA ALA A 35 9.92 -6.91 0.37
C ALA A 35 10.33 -6.99 -1.10
N LYS A 36 11.59 -6.72 -1.46
CA LYS A 36 12.05 -6.75 -2.85
C LYS A 36 11.82 -8.07 -3.57
N LYS A 37 12.02 -9.20 -2.88
CA LYS A 37 11.91 -10.54 -3.49
C LYS A 37 10.46 -10.94 -3.78
N TYR A 38 9.52 -10.51 -2.94
CA TYR A 38 8.12 -10.93 -3.00
C TYR A 38 7.15 -9.80 -3.38
N LEU A 39 7.63 -8.57 -3.56
CA LEU A 39 6.84 -7.37 -3.88
C LEU A 39 5.88 -7.60 -5.04
N ILE A 40 6.43 -8.03 -6.19
CA ILE A 40 5.68 -8.18 -7.44
C ILE A 40 4.57 -9.20 -7.28
N ILE A 41 4.93 -10.40 -6.79
CA ILE A 41 4.02 -11.52 -6.58
C ILE A 41 2.93 -11.12 -5.58
N TRP A 42 3.33 -10.54 -4.45
CA TRP A 42 2.40 -10.15 -3.38
C TRP A 42 1.41 -9.09 -3.83
N VAL A 43 1.89 -8.01 -4.49
CA VAL A 43 1.00 -6.95 -5.00
C VAL A 43 0.04 -7.52 -6.04
N PHE A 44 0.56 -8.26 -7.03
CA PHE A 44 -0.27 -8.84 -8.09
C PHE A 44 -1.37 -9.76 -7.52
N PHE A 45 -1.00 -10.72 -6.66
CA PHE A 45 -1.99 -11.63 -6.07
C PHE A 45 -2.97 -10.92 -5.14
N ASN A 46 -2.56 -9.84 -4.47
CA ASN A 46 -3.47 -9.06 -3.63
C ASN A 46 -4.58 -8.41 -4.47
N PHE A 47 -4.22 -7.79 -5.61
CA PHE A 47 -5.18 -7.26 -6.59
C PHE A 47 -6.02 -8.36 -7.23
N PHE A 48 -5.39 -9.43 -7.71
CA PHE A 48 -6.08 -10.54 -8.35
C PHE A 48 -7.13 -11.18 -7.43
N ILE A 49 -6.77 -11.49 -6.19
CA ILE A 49 -7.70 -12.10 -5.23
C ILE A 49 -8.83 -11.13 -4.86
N PHE A 50 -8.53 -9.84 -4.69
CA PHE A 50 -9.56 -8.84 -4.42
C PHE A 50 -10.57 -8.75 -5.56
N ASP A 51 -10.10 -8.64 -6.80
CA ASP A 51 -10.97 -8.56 -7.98
C ASP A 51 -11.71 -9.87 -8.24
N TYR A 52 -11.08 -11.01 -7.99
CA TYR A 52 -11.73 -12.32 -8.08
C TYR A 52 -12.89 -12.45 -7.09
N VAL A 53 -12.67 -12.11 -5.80
CA VAL A 53 -13.71 -12.18 -4.76
C VAL A 53 -14.81 -11.16 -5.01
N SER A 54 -14.47 -9.99 -5.54
CA SER A 54 -15.44 -8.92 -5.83
C SER A 54 -16.17 -9.12 -7.16
N ASN A 55 -15.83 -10.15 -7.93
CA ASN A 55 -16.31 -10.38 -9.30
C ASN A 55 -16.06 -9.19 -10.23
N GLN A 56 -14.88 -8.57 -10.11
CA GLN A 56 -14.43 -7.38 -10.85
C GLN A 56 -13.16 -7.66 -11.67
N ILE A 57 -12.91 -8.91 -12.07
CA ILE A 57 -11.75 -9.24 -12.90
C ILE A 57 -11.84 -8.47 -14.23
N GLY A 58 -10.78 -7.73 -14.56
CA GLY A 58 -10.70 -6.96 -15.79
C GLY A 58 -9.35 -6.30 -15.99
N MET A 59 -9.31 -5.26 -16.83
CA MET A 59 -8.07 -4.53 -17.13
C MET A 59 -7.45 -3.90 -15.88
N TRP A 60 -8.28 -3.47 -14.92
CA TRP A 60 -7.83 -2.94 -13.63
C TRP A 60 -7.04 -3.95 -12.80
N THR A 61 -7.36 -5.24 -12.92
CA THR A 61 -6.63 -6.35 -12.28
C THR A 61 -5.18 -6.44 -12.73
N ILE A 62 -4.85 -5.87 -13.89
CA ILE A 62 -3.49 -5.87 -14.45
C ILE A 62 -2.85 -4.49 -14.26
N PHE A 63 -3.55 -3.42 -14.65
CA PHE A 63 -2.96 -2.08 -14.65
C PHE A 63 -2.69 -1.55 -13.24
N CYS A 64 -3.59 -1.77 -12.29
CA CYS A 64 -3.37 -1.30 -10.92
C CYS A 64 -2.15 -1.96 -10.26
N PRO A 65 -1.99 -3.29 -10.21
CA PRO A 65 -0.79 -3.86 -9.59
C PRO A 65 0.48 -3.45 -10.30
N MET A 66 0.47 -3.26 -11.63
CA MET A 66 1.63 -2.73 -12.36
C MET A 66 2.00 -1.31 -11.92
N ALA A 67 1.02 -0.40 -11.83
CA ALA A 67 1.24 0.95 -11.31
C ALA A 67 1.78 0.91 -9.88
N TYR A 68 1.20 0.04 -9.03
CA TYR A 68 1.59 -0.09 -7.64
C TYR A 68 3.05 -0.56 -7.50
N ILE A 69 3.42 -1.60 -8.23
CA ILE A 69 4.78 -2.15 -8.28
C ILE A 69 5.76 -1.10 -8.79
N PHE A 70 5.42 -0.38 -9.86
CA PHE A 70 6.29 0.65 -10.42
C PHE A 70 6.59 1.75 -9.42
N VAL A 71 5.54 2.35 -8.82
CA VAL A 71 5.69 3.40 -7.82
C VAL A 71 6.44 2.88 -6.59
N ALA A 72 6.13 1.67 -6.11
CA ALA A 72 6.84 1.06 -5.00
C ALA A 72 8.34 0.94 -5.29
N ILE A 73 8.73 0.44 -6.46
CA ILE A 73 10.15 0.31 -6.86
C ILE A 73 10.84 1.68 -6.88
N CYS A 74 10.21 2.70 -7.45
CA CYS A 74 10.74 4.06 -7.48
C CYS A 74 10.98 4.61 -6.06
N PHE A 75 10.00 4.45 -5.17
CA PHE A 75 10.12 4.89 -3.78
C PHE A 75 11.14 4.10 -2.98
N TYR A 76 11.28 2.81 -3.24
CA TYR A 76 12.31 1.96 -2.62
C TYR A 76 13.73 2.43 -2.94
N LYS A 77 13.93 2.96 -4.15
CA LYS A 77 15.21 3.54 -4.58
C LYS A 77 15.43 4.93 -3.98
N PHE A 78 14.39 5.76 -3.92
CA PHE A 78 14.49 7.15 -3.50
C PHE A 78 14.59 7.32 -1.97
N PHE A 79 13.73 6.64 -1.22
CA PHE A 79 13.74 6.71 0.24
C PHE A 79 14.60 5.59 0.82
N LYS A 80 15.42 5.86 1.85
CA LYS A 80 16.22 4.84 2.58
C LYS A 80 15.45 4.17 3.72
N LYS A 81 14.50 4.88 4.32
CA LYS A 81 13.62 4.40 5.38
C LYS A 81 12.25 5.03 5.19
N PRO A 82 11.16 4.31 5.47
CA PRO A 82 9.84 4.91 5.40
C PRO A 82 9.66 5.92 6.52
N ASN A 83 9.18 7.10 6.14
CA ASN A 83 8.70 8.14 7.04
C ASN A 83 7.29 8.58 6.61
N LEU A 84 6.60 9.32 7.47
CA LEU A 84 5.25 9.79 7.18
C LEU A 84 5.17 10.55 5.84
N TYR A 85 6.18 11.37 5.53
CA TYR A 85 6.28 12.08 4.26
C TYR A 85 6.31 11.12 3.06
N SER A 86 7.12 10.07 3.10
CA SER A 86 7.21 9.07 2.04
C SER A 86 5.89 8.30 1.85
N VAL A 87 5.14 8.08 2.92
CA VAL A 87 3.82 7.44 2.88
C VAL A 87 2.80 8.36 2.21
N ILE A 88 2.77 9.64 2.60
CA ILE A 88 1.89 10.64 1.99
C ILE A 88 2.22 10.79 0.50
N LEU A 89 3.48 11.02 0.17
CA LEU A 89 3.90 11.25 -1.22
C LEU A 89 3.65 10.03 -2.11
N SER A 90 3.92 8.81 -1.62
CA SER A 90 3.63 7.59 -2.40
C SER A 90 2.15 7.41 -2.65
N THR A 91 1.31 7.70 -1.64
CA THR A 91 -0.15 7.64 -1.76
C THR A 91 -0.65 8.60 -2.83
N VAL A 92 -0.25 9.88 -2.79
CA VAL A 92 -0.69 10.86 -3.80
C VAL A 92 -0.24 10.45 -5.21
N ILE A 93 1.01 9.98 -5.35
CA ILE A 93 1.56 9.61 -6.66
C ILE A 93 0.84 8.38 -7.22
N ILE A 94 0.63 7.32 -6.43
CA ILE A 94 -0.05 6.13 -6.96
C ILE A 94 -1.49 6.43 -7.33
N ASP A 95 -2.18 7.20 -6.51
CA ASP A 95 -3.57 7.55 -6.69
C ASP A 95 -3.73 8.36 -7.97
N PHE A 96 -2.85 9.33 -8.20
CA PHE A 96 -2.79 10.06 -9.46
C PHE A 96 -2.50 9.14 -10.66
N VAL A 97 -1.48 8.28 -10.57
CA VAL A 97 -1.08 7.38 -11.67
C VAL A 97 -2.23 6.42 -12.02
N THR A 98 -2.85 5.80 -11.02
CA THR A 98 -3.94 4.86 -11.23
C THR A 98 -5.22 5.53 -11.72
N ALA A 99 -5.55 6.71 -11.19
CA ALA A 99 -6.69 7.50 -11.67
C ALA A 99 -6.51 7.93 -13.13
N SER A 100 -5.28 8.28 -13.53
CA SER A 100 -4.97 8.66 -14.91
C SER A 100 -5.20 7.53 -15.92
N LEU A 101 -5.24 6.27 -15.48
CA LEU A 101 -5.56 5.14 -16.35
C LEU A 101 -6.98 5.25 -16.91
N GLY A 102 -7.93 5.83 -16.16
CA GLY A 102 -9.29 6.11 -16.59
C GLY A 102 -9.33 6.94 -17.87
N PRO A 103 -8.85 8.19 -17.84
CA PRO A 103 -8.80 9.03 -19.04
C PRO A 103 -7.95 8.46 -20.17
N VAL A 104 -6.82 7.80 -19.85
CA VAL A 104 -5.90 7.29 -20.87
C VAL A 104 -6.44 6.08 -21.61
N PHE A 105 -7.09 5.14 -20.90
CA PHE A 105 -7.49 3.85 -21.48
C PHE A 105 -8.99 3.65 -21.64
N PHE A 106 -9.82 4.45 -20.95
CA PHE A 106 -11.28 4.26 -20.89
C PHE A 106 -12.08 5.49 -21.30
N SER A 107 -11.44 6.47 -21.96
CA SER A 107 -12.10 7.69 -22.46
C SER A 107 -12.85 8.50 -21.39
N GLN A 108 -12.52 8.32 -20.12
CA GLN A 108 -13.07 9.12 -19.02
C GLN A 108 -12.59 10.57 -19.14
N PHE A 109 -13.45 11.53 -18.81
CA PHE A 109 -13.01 12.92 -18.75
C PHE A 109 -12.06 13.16 -17.58
N TRP A 110 -11.00 13.95 -17.78
CA TRP A 110 -10.06 14.33 -16.73
C TRP A 110 -10.74 15.04 -15.55
N SER A 111 -11.77 15.84 -15.81
CA SER A 111 -12.57 16.51 -14.78
C SER A 111 -13.32 15.52 -13.90
N GLU A 112 -13.92 14.50 -14.48
CA GLU A 112 -14.62 13.43 -13.76
C GLU A 112 -13.66 12.62 -12.89
N MET A 113 -12.48 12.29 -13.44
CA MET A 113 -11.41 11.63 -12.69
C MET A 113 -11.03 12.45 -11.45
N LEU A 114 -10.77 13.75 -11.59
CA LEU A 114 -10.36 14.60 -10.46
C LEU A 114 -11.44 14.69 -9.37
N VAL A 115 -12.72 14.77 -9.74
CA VAL A 115 -13.83 14.85 -8.77
C VAL A 115 -13.92 13.59 -7.92
N GLY A 116 -13.82 12.41 -8.53
CA GLY A 116 -13.79 11.14 -7.79
C GLY A 116 -12.49 10.93 -7.01
N GLN A 117 -11.37 11.41 -7.56
CA GLN A 117 -10.04 11.12 -7.03
C GLN A 117 -9.72 11.87 -5.74
N ILE A 118 -10.22 13.09 -5.55
CA ILE A 118 -9.97 13.87 -4.33
C ILE A 118 -10.46 13.13 -3.06
N PRO A 119 -11.75 12.77 -2.93
CA PRO A 119 -12.24 12.07 -1.73
C PRO A 119 -11.59 10.68 -1.57
N PHE A 120 -11.31 9.99 -2.68
CA PHE A 120 -10.58 8.71 -2.66
C PHE A 120 -9.18 8.86 -2.06
N THR A 121 -8.41 9.83 -2.55
CA THR A 121 -7.03 10.08 -2.11
C THR A 121 -6.98 10.52 -0.64
N MET A 122 -7.95 11.33 -0.20
CA MET A 122 -8.06 11.70 1.22
C MET A 122 -8.27 10.48 2.12
N SER A 123 -9.13 9.55 1.72
CA SER A 123 -9.36 8.31 2.47
C SER A 123 -8.12 7.41 2.52
N HIS A 124 -7.42 7.26 1.40
CA HIS A 124 -6.15 6.55 1.30
C HIS A 124 -5.05 7.18 2.15
N LEU A 125 -4.95 8.51 2.19
CA LEU A 125 -3.98 9.21 3.02
C LEU A 125 -4.23 8.94 4.51
N MET A 126 -5.50 9.01 4.95
CA MET A 126 -5.86 8.75 6.34
C MET A 126 -5.53 7.31 6.74
N SER A 127 -5.87 6.34 5.90
CA SER A 127 -5.64 4.93 6.17
C SER A 127 -4.15 4.57 6.18
N ASN A 128 -3.39 5.02 5.18
CA ASN A 128 -1.95 4.79 5.10
C ASN A 128 -1.19 5.48 6.25
N ALA A 129 -1.57 6.70 6.62
CA ALA A 129 -0.98 7.41 7.76
C ALA A 129 -1.27 6.68 9.08
N ALA A 130 -2.52 6.24 9.30
CA ALA A 130 -2.90 5.50 10.50
C ALA A 130 -2.10 4.20 10.64
N VAL A 131 -2.00 3.40 9.57
CA VAL A 131 -1.22 2.15 9.60
C VAL A 131 0.26 2.41 9.85
N TYR A 132 0.84 3.44 9.24
CA TYR A 132 2.22 3.84 9.51
C TYR A 132 2.44 4.18 10.99
N LEU A 133 1.54 4.96 11.59
CA LEU A 133 1.63 5.35 13.01
C LEU A 133 1.50 4.14 13.94
N VAL A 134 0.54 3.25 13.69
CA VAL A 134 0.38 2.00 14.45
C VAL A 134 1.64 1.15 14.37
N PHE A 135 2.24 1.03 13.18
CA PHE A 135 3.48 0.29 13.02
C PHE A 135 4.64 0.91 13.80
N CYS A 136 4.80 2.23 13.75
CA CYS A 136 5.79 2.94 14.55
C CYS A 136 5.61 2.66 16.05
N PHE A 137 4.37 2.71 16.54
CA PHE A 137 4.05 2.39 17.93
C PHE A 137 4.44 0.96 18.31
N VAL A 138 4.03 -0.04 17.52
CA VAL A 138 4.36 -1.46 17.76
C VAL A 138 5.87 -1.68 17.74
N ARG A 139 6.58 -1.04 16.82
CA ARG A 139 8.04 -1.16 16.70
C ARG A 139 8.77 -0.58 17.91
N ILE A 140 8.35 0.59 18.40
CA ILE A 140 8.91 1.21 19.61
C ILE A 140 8.70 0.28 20.80
N LYS A 141 7.48 -0.21 21.01
CA LYS A 141 7.16 -1.13 22.12
C LYS A 141 7.99 -2.41 22.07
N THR A 142 8.13 -3.00 20.88
CA THR A 142 8.94 -4.20 20.68
C THR A 142 10.42 -3.95 21.01
N PHE A 143 10.97 -2.82 20.58
CA PHE A 143 12.37 -2.46 20.86
C PHE A 143 12.60 -2.23 22.36
N THR A 144 11.68 -1.55 23.05
CA THR A 144 11.75 -1.35 24.51
C THR A 144 11.75 -2.69 25.25
N LEU A 145 10.82 -3.60 24.92
CA LEU A 145 10.75 -4.93 25.53
C LEU A 145 12.03 -5.76 25.30
N MET A 146 12.65 -5.65 24.12
CA MET A 146 13.92 -6.32 23.83
C MET A 146 15.09 -5.72 24.63
N LYS A 147 15.10 -4.41 24.86
CA LYS A 147 16.12 -3.73 25.66
C LYS A 147 16.03 -4.16 27.14
N GLU A 148 14.81 -4.21 27.67
CA GLU A 148 14.51 -4.72 29.02
C GLU A 148 14.93 -6.20 29.17
N ALA A 149 14.59 -7.05 28.21
CA ALA A 149 14.94 -8.48 28.24
C ALA A 149 16.46 -8.74 28.17
N ASN A 150 17.22 -7.87 27.52
CA ASN A 150 18.67 -8.00 27.38
C ASN A 150 19.47 -7.30 28.51
N GLY A 151 18.79 -6.68 29.48
CA GLY A 151 19.44 -6.00 30.61
C GLY A 151 20.26 -4.77 30.22
N THR A 152 20.11 -4.26 29.00
CA THR A 152 20.87 -3.13 28.47
C THR A 152 20.12 -1.82 28.69
N ASN A 153 19.84 -1.41 29.93
CA ASN A 153 19.15 -0.14 30.21
C ASN A 153 20.03 1.09 29.96
#